data_AF-A0A5B0Q894-F1
#
_entry.id   AF-A0A5B0Q894-F1
#
_cell.length_a   1.000
_cell.length_b   1.000
_cell.length_c   1.000
_cell.angle_alpha   90.00
_cell.angle_beta   90.00
_cell.angle_gamma   90.00
#
_symmetry.space_group_name_H-M   'P 1'
#
loop_
_entity.id
_entity.type
_entity.pdbx_description
1 polymer ?
#
loop_
_entity_poly.entity_id
_entity_poly.type
_entity_poly.pdbx_seq_one_letter_code
_entity_poly.pdbx_strand_id
1 'polypeptide(L)'
;MVPRPLTGVCDTQRSAMALAKIANEEYKTWKKNSPFLYDLVLTHALDWPTLTTQWFPDQELSADKSHTTQRILIGTHTSDNEPNYLQIVNVRLPNPNSEELGLDKYDEQSGEIGSYSDTQPRFKIIQSIPHVGEVNRARYMPQNPDLIATWDTRNPDTTKAAQAVIEAHNGEINTVAFSPQSEFLLVTGGADQNINLWDNRNLSNKLHCLQSHQDELISLAWSPFHPTVFCSGSSDRRINIWDLSKIGEEQTPDDAEDGPPELLFIHGGHTARPTDVSWSPTTPWHLVSAAEDNVIQLWSPNSTITKGPNGISIPLDELE
;
A
#
# COMPACT_ATOMS: atom_id res chain seq x y z
N MET A 1 46.75 -20.78 17.49
CA MET A 1 45.55 -20.07 17.01
C MET A 1 44.98 -20.87 15.85
N VAL A 2 43.82 -21.48 16.05
CA VAL A 2 43.09 -22.17 14.98
C VAL A 2 42.26 -21.11 14.24
N PRO A 3 42.30 -21.01 12.90
CA PRO A 3 41.48 -20.05 12.18
C PRO A 3 40.00 -20.45 12.26
N ARG A 4 39.11 -19.50 12.57
CA ARG A 4 37.65 -19.69 12.48
C ARG A 4 37.27 -19.97 11.01
N PRO A 5 36.36 -20.91 10.72
CA PRO A 5 35.91 -21.14 9.36
C PRO A 5 34.96 -20.03 8.90
N LEU A 6 35.09 -19.65 7.62
CA LEU A 6 34.23 -18.70 6.90
C LEU A 6 32.88 -19.35 6.54
N THR A 7 32.09 -19.78 7.54
CA THR A 7 30.80 -20.47 7.30
C THR A 7 29.62 -19.51 7.12
N GLY A 8 29.76 -18.22 7.48
CA GLY A 8 28.62 -17.29 7.55
C GLY A 8 28.00 -16.87 6.20
N VAL A 9 28.77 -16.86 5.09
CA VAL A 9 28.29 -16.30 3.80
C VAL A 9 27.49 -17.31 2.98
N CYS A 10 27.80 -18.61 3.11
CA CYS A 10 27.13 -19.67 2.35
C CYS A 10 25.73 -19.99 2.90
N ASP A 11 25.56 -19.91 4.23
CA ASP A 11 24.29 -20.21 4.90
C ASP A 11 23.27 -19.07 4.71
N THR A 12 23.71 -17.81 4.71
CA THR A 12 22.83 -16.65 4.42
C THR A 12 22.34 -16.65 2.98
N GLN A 13 23.18 -17.00 2.01
CA GLN A 13 22.76 -17.11 0.61
C GLN A 13 21.77 -18.26 0.39
N ARG A 14 21.97 -19.40 1.05
CA ARG A 14 21.03 -20.54 0.99
C ARG A 14 19.68 -20.20 1.62
N SER A 15 19.69 -19.49 2.75
CA SER A 15 18.48 -18.99 3.40
C SER A 15 17.73 -17.99 2.51
N ALA A 16 18.43 -17.04 1.90
CA ALA A 16 17.83 -16.07 0.97
C ALA A 16 17.21 -16.74 -0.26
N MET A 17 17.88 -17.74 -0.86
CA MET A 17 17.33 -18.50 -1.98
C MET A 17 16.07 -19.30 -1.61
N ALA A 18 16.02 -19.85 -0.39
CA ALA A 18 14.83 -20.55 0.09
C ALA A 18 13.64 -19.60 0.30
N LEU A 19 13.88 -18.43 0.89
CA LEU A 19 12.86 -17.40 1.08
C LEU A 19 12.33 -16.87 -0.26
N ALA A 20 13.21 -16.61 -1.22
CA ALA A 20 12.83 -16.18 -2.57
C ALA A 20 11.97 -17.25 -3.29
N LYS A 21 12.27 -18.53 -3.08
CA LYS A 21 11.47 -19.63 -3.63
C LYS A 21 10.05 -19.64 -3.04
N ILE A 22 9.93 -19.49 -1.72
CA ILE A 22 8.63 -19.44 -1.02
C ILE A 22 7.82 -18.24 -1.53
N ALA A 23 8.43 -17.05 -1.57
CA ALA A 23 7.76 -15.84 -2.07
C ALA A 23 7.24 -16.01 -3.50
N ASN A 24 8.00 -16.66 -4.38
CA ASN A 24 7.56 -16.92 -5.76
C ASN A 24 6.45 -17.98 -5.85
N GLU A 25 6.42 -18.98 -4.95
CA GLU A 25 5.33 -19.96 -4.87
C GLU A 25 4.03 -19.32 -4.35
N GLU A 26 4.14 -18.48 -3.31
CA GLU A 26 3.03 -17.66 -2.80
C GLU A 26 2.47 -16.73 -3.88
N TYR A 27 3.35 -16.05 -4.62
CA TYR A 27 2.96 -15.14 -5.71
C TYR A 27 2.20 -15.87 -6.83
N LYS A 28 2.60 -17.10 -7.19
CA LYS A 28 1.87 -17.90 -8.18
C LYS A 28 0.47 -18.26 -7.71
N THR A 29 0.31 -18.59 -6.42
CA THR A 29 -0.99 -18.85 -5.82
C THR A 29 -1.85 -17.59 -5.80
N TRP A 30 -1.27 -16.45 -5.38
CA TRP A 30 -1.92 -15.15 -5.43
C TRP A 30 -2.40 -14.81 -6.84
N LYS A 31 -1.55 -14.99 -7.86
CA LYS A 31 -1.90 -14.66 -9.26
C LYS A 31 -3.12 -15.44 -9.74
N LYS A 32 -3.24 -16.72 -9.39
CA LYS A 32 -4.42 -17.56 -9.71
C LYS A 32 -5.70 -17.08 -9.03
N ASN A 33 -5.58 -16.56 -7.81
CA ASN A 33 -6.72 -16.09 -7.02
C ASN A 33 -7.06 -14.62 -7.28
N SER A 34 -6.15 -13.86 -7.88
CA SER A 34 -6.30 -12.41 -8.10
C SER A 34 -7.61 -12.03 -8.81
N PRO A 35 -8.14 -12.76 -9.82
CA PRO A 35 -9.40 -12.38 -10.46
C PRO A 35 -10.62 -12.37 -9.53
N PHE A 36 -10.57 -13.11 -8.42
CA PHE A 36 -11.65 -13.15 -7.43
C PHE A 36 -11.45 -12.14 -6.30
N LEU A 37 -10.21 -11.71 -6.08
CA LEU A 37 -9.83 -10.87 -4.94
C LEU A 37 -9.77 -9.38 -5.29
N TYR A 38 -9.66 -9.03 -6.57
CA TYR A 38 -9.46 -7.65 -7.00
C TYR A 38 -10.39 -7.26 -8.14
N ASP A 39 -10.88 -6.02 -8.10
CA ASP A 39 -11.56 -5.39 -9.24
C ASP A 39 -10.54 -4.74 -10.20
N LEU A 40 -9.34 -4.41 -9.70
CA LEU A 40 -8.25 -3.80 -10.46
C LEU A 40 -6.92 -4.29 -9.91
N VAL A 41 -6.01 -4.71 -10.78
CA VAL A 41 -4.58 -4.87 -10.48
C VAL A 41 -3.77 -4.48 -11.70
N LEU A 42 -2.95 -3.45 -11.57
CA LEU A 42 -1.95 -3.03 -12.54
C LEU A 42 -0.58 -3.13 -11.89
N THR A 43 0.37 -3.74 -12.60
CA THR A 43 1.72 -3.96 -12.08
C THR A 43 2.73 -3.33 -13.02
N HIS A 44 3.59 -2.47 -12.49
CA HIS A 44 4.64 -1.83 -13.26
C HIS A 44 5.99 -2.01 -12.56
N ALA A 45 7.01 -2.39 -13.33
CA ALA A 45 8.38 -2.46 -12.85
C ALA A 45 9.08 -1.13 -13.19
N LEU A 46 9.58 -0.44 -12.17
CA LEU A 46 10.32 0.80 -12.31
C LEU A 46 11.79 0.53 -12.66
N ASP A 47 12.43 1.47 -13.33
CA ASP A 47 13.87 1.42 -13.60
C ASP A 47 14.68 1.45 -12.29
N TRP A 48 14.20 2.21 -11.30
CA TRP A 48 14.80 2.34 -9.97
C TRP A 48 13.73 2.19 -8.89
N PRO A 49 14.06 1.64 -7.71
CA PRO A 49 13.12 1.51 -6.62
C PRO A 49 12.66 2.89 -6.15
N THR A 50 11.43 2.95 -5.63
CA THR A 50 10.91 4.14 -4.95
C THR A 50 10.67 3.82 -3.48
N LEU A 51 11.10 4.74 -2.61
CA LEU A 51 10.84 4.67 -1.16
C LEU A 51 9.58 5.44 -0.77
N THR A 52 8.95 6.11 -1.74
CA THR A 52 7.80 6.98 -1.51
C THR A 52 6.79 6.87 -2.63
N THR A 53 5.50 6.82 -2.29
CA THR A 53 4.43 6.90 -3.28
C THR A 53 3.26 7.69 -2.73
N GLN A 54 2.68 8.60 -3.53
CA GLN A 54 1.50 9.35 -3.12
C GLN A 54 0.63 9.72 -4.33
N TRP A 55 -0.67 9.48 -4.25
CA TRP A 55 -1.64 9.96 -5.25
C TRP A 55 -1.88 11.46 -5.15
N PHE A 56 -1.79 12.16 -6.28
CA PHE A 56 -2.27 13.53 -6.39
C PHE A 56 -3.81 13.60 -6.35
N PRO A 57 -4.41 14.76 -5.99
CA PRO A 57 -5.85 14.91 -5.89
C PRO A 57 -6.54 15.20 -7.22
N ASP A 58 -5.80 15.41 -8.31
CA ASP A 58 -6.36 15.64 -9.63
C ASP A 58 -6.71 14.34 -10.36
N GLN A 59 -7.87 14.37 -11.03
CA GLN A 59 -8.36 13.32 -11.90
C GLN A 59 -8.98 13.95 -13.14
N GLU A 60 -8.58 13.46 -14.30
CA GLU A 60 -9.11 13.89 -15.60
C GLU A 60 -9.85 12.73 -16.26
N LEU A 61 -11.13 12.93 -16.62
CA LEU A 61 -11.89 11.95 -17.38
C LEU A 61 -11.59 12.10 -18.88
N SER A 62 -11.34 10.99 -19.56
CA SER A 62 -11.10 10.98 -21.00
C SER A 62 -12.33 11.48 -21.78
N ALA A 63 -12.11 12.05 -22.96
CA ALA A 63 -13.18 12.63 -23.77
C ALA A 63 -14.25 11.60 -24.19
N ASP A 64 -13.84 10.34 -24.40
CA ASP A 64 -14.67 9.17 -24.69
C ASP A 64 -15.26 8.51 -23.43
N LYS A 65 -14.90 9.00 -22.23
CA LYS A 65 -15.28 8.44 -20.92
C LYS A 65 -14.83 6.99 -20.68
N SER A 66 -13.89 6.47 -21.47
CA SER A 66 -13.37 5.11 -21.34
C SER A 66 -12.42 4.95 -20.14
N HIS A 67 -11.66 5.99 -19.79
CA HIS A 67 -10.65 5.93 -18.75
C HIS A 67 -10.54 7.26 -17.99
N THR A 68 -9.93 7.18 -16.81
CA THR A 68 -9.51 8.36 -16.05
C THR A 68 -8.01 8.41 -15.98
N THR A 69 -7.48 9.62 -16.04
CA THR A 69 -6.06 9.91 -15.92
C THR A 69 -5.83 10.55 -14.56
N GLN A 70 -4.90 9.99 -13.79
CA GLN A 70 -4.56 10.45 -12.45
C GLN A 70 -3.03 10.55 -12.34
N ARG A 71 -2.53 11.33 -11.37
CA ARG A 71 -1.09 11.49 -11.15
C ARG A 71 -0.63 10.84 -9.84
N ILE A 72 0.58 10.29 -9.86
CA ILE A 72 1.26 9.72 -8.69
C ILE A 72 2.64 10.37 -8.56
N LEU A 73 2.97 10.75 -7.33
CA LEU A 73 4.30 11.21 -6.94
C LEU A 73 5.15 10.02 -6.52
N ILE A 74 6.31 9.84 -7.14
CA ILE A 74 7.31 8.84 -6.75
C ILE A 74 8.70 9.49 -6.66
N GLY A 75 9.64 8.79 -6.03
CA GLY A 75 11.04 9.17 -5.98
C GLY A 75 11.93 8.05 -6.48
N THR A 76 13.21 8.32 -6.72
CA THR A 76 14.19 7.28 -7.02
C THR A 76 15.08 7.00 -5.81
N HIS A 77 15.52 5.76 -5.71
CA HIS A 77 16.59 5.32 -4.84
C HIS A 77 17.64 4.60 -5.70
N THR A 78 18.72 5.29 -6.07
CA THR A 78 19.76 4.78 -6.97
C THR A 78 20.99 4.23 -6.27
N SER A 79 21.09 4.38 -4.94
CA SER A 79 22.27 4.04 -4.14
C SER A 79 23.56 4.68 -4.69
N ASP A 80 23.46 5.97 -5.03
CA ASP A 80 24.52 6.81 -5.63
C ASP A 80 25.08 6.33 -7.00
N ASN A 81 24.46 5.34 -7.64
CA ASN A 81 24.88 4.86 -8.96
C ASN A 81 24.47 5.82 -10.09
N GLU A 82 23.33 6.48 -9.96
CA GLU A 82 22.76 7.43 -10.92
C GLU A 82 22.19 8.66 -10.20
N PRO A 83 22.02 9.81 -10.88
CA PRO A 83 21.33 10.96 -10.30
C PRO A 83 19.92 10.60 -9.85
N ASN A 84 19.52 11.08 -8.68
CA ASN A 84 18.18 10.84 -8.15
C ASN A 84 17.19 11.87 -8.67
N TYR A 85 15.93 11.46 -8.78
CA TYR A 85 14.83 12.28 -9.28
C TYR A 85 13.60 12.14 -8.38
N LEU A 86 12.91 13.26 -8.21
CA LEU A 86 11.50 13.28 -7.84
C LEU A 86 10.68 13.23 -9.14
N GLN A 87 9.78 12.26 -9.27
CA GLN A 87 9.06 12.01 -10.51
C GLN A 87 7.56 12.12 -10.32
N ILE A 88 6.89 12.70 -11.32
CA ILE A 88 5.44 12.69 -11.43
C ILE A 88 5.06 11.72 -12.54
N VAL A 89 4.26 10.74 -12.18
CA VAL A 89 3.76 9.71 -13.07
C VAL A 89 2.31 10.02 -13.39
N ASN A 90 1.97 9.87 -14.66
CA ASN A 90 0.60 9.83 -15.13
C ASN A 90 0.16 8.36 -15.28
N VAL A 91 -0.99 8.04 -14.68
CA VAL A 91 -1.59 6.71 -14.70
C VAL A 91 -2.97 6.76 -15.33
N ARG A 92 -3.22 5.87 -16.29
CA ARG A 92 -4.53 5.65 -16.90
C ARG A 92 -5.24 4.47 -16.28
N LEU A 93 -6.39 4.75 -15.68
CA LEU A 93 -7.26 3.78 -15.04
C LEU A 93 -8.55 3.59 -15.84
N PRO A 94 -9.03 2.35 -16.03
CA PRO A 94 -10.31 2.12 -16.68
C PRO A 94 -11.43 2.80 -15.87
N ASN A 95 -12.41 3.39 -16.57
CA ASN A 95 -13.58 3.96 -15.91
C ASN A 95 -14.63 2.86 -15.69
N PRO A 96 -14.92 2.42 -14.45
CA PRO A 96 -15.82 1.29 -14.17
C PRO A 96 -17.25 1.50 -14.67
N ASN A 97 -17.65 2.74 -14.93
CA ASN A 97 -18.97 3.07 -15.46
C ASN A 97 -19.03 3.06 -17.02
N SER A 98 -17.94 2.69 -17.69
CA SER A 98 -17.93 2.58 -19.16
C SER A 98 -18.56 1.25 -19.60
N GLU A 99 -19.45 1.32 -20.59
CA GLU A 99 -20.16 0.15 -21.15
C GLU A 99 -19.22 -0.87 -21.82
N GLU A 100 -17.97 -0.49 -22.08
CA GLU A 100 -16.96 -1.37 -22.69
C GLU A 100 -16.26 -2.29 -21.67
N LEU A 101 -16.53 -2.19 -20.37
CA LEU A 101 -15.97 -3.05 -19.32
C LEU A 101 -16.87 -4.26 -19.04
N GLY A 102 -16.79 -5.28 -19.91
CA GLY A 102 -17.29 -6.62 -19.61
C GLY A 102 -16.45 -7.33 -18.53
N LEU A 103 -17.09 -8.26 -17.79
CA LEU A 103 -16.52 -9.10 -16.72
C LEU A 103 -15.44 -10.11 -17.19
N ASP A 104 -15.06 -10.08 -18.46
CA ASP A 104 -14.28 -11.08 -19.17
C ASP A 104 -12.77 -10.74 -19.27
N LYS A 105 -12.24 -9.87 -18.40
CA LYS A 105 -10.96 -9.17 -18.64
C LYS A 105 -9.85 -9.41 -17.60
N TYR A 106 -9.61 -10.67 -17.26
CA TYR A 106 -8.26 -11.10 -16.83
C TYR A 106 -7.44 -11.35 -18.09
N ASP A 107 -6.40 -10.54 -18.30
CA ASP A 107 -5.45 -10.81 -19.38
C ASP A 107 -4.41 -11.83 -18.89
N GLU A 108 -4.51 -13.08 -19.35
CA GLU A 108 -3.57 -14.14 -18.96
C GLU A 108 -2.11 -13.80 -19.30
N GLN A 109 -1.86 -13.01 -20.36
CA GLN A 109 -0.50 -12.67 -20.80
C GLN A 109 0.15 -11.63 -19.89
N SER A 110 -0.55 -10.53 -19.59
CA SER A 110 -0.04 -9.50 -18.67
C SER A 110 -0.25 -9.86 -17.20
N GLY A 111 -1.23 -10.72 -16.89
CA GLY A 111 -1.68 -11.02 -15.53
C GLY A 111 -2.43 -9.87 -14.87
N GLU A 112 -2.91 -8.89 -15.64
CA GLU A 112 -3.61 -7.70 -15.14
C GLU A 112 -5.13 -7.88 -15.21
N ILE A 113 -5.82 -7.27 -14.24
CA ILE A 113 -7.29 -7.26 -14.16
C ILE A 113 -7.76 -5.85 -14.51
N GLY A 114 -8.63 -5.74 -15.51
CA GLY A 114 -9.08 -4.45 -16.07
C GLY A 114 -8.36 -4.03 -17.35
N SER A 115 -7.79 -5.00 -18.09
CA SER A 115 -7.09 -4.74 -19.35
C SER A 115 -8.08 -4.32 -20.47
N TYR A 116 -8.05 -3.05 -20.81
CA TYR A 116 -8.55 -2.51 -22.08
C TYR A 116 -7.42 -2.55 -23.11
N SER A 117 -7.73 -2.90 -24.36
CA SER A 117 -6.82 -2.87 -25.51
C SER A 117 -6.49 -1.43 -25.92
N ASP A 118 -5.90 -0.66 -25.02
CA ASP A 118 -5.28 0.63 -25.34
C ASP A 118 -3.83 0.36 -25.77
N THR A 119 -3.40 0.99 -26.85
CA THR A 119 -2.02 0.88 -27.38
C THR A 119 -1.04 1.77 -26.61
N GLN A 120 -1.55 2.63 -25.73
CA GLN A 120 -0.76 3.58 -24.97
C GLN A 120 -0.33 3.05 -23.59
N PRO A 121 0.85 3.45 -23.10
CA PRO A 121 1.35 3.01 -21.81
C PRO A 121 0.44 3.51 -20.68
N ARG A 122 -0.03 2.59 -19.83
CA ARG A 122 -0.86 2.90 -18.65
C ARG A 122 -0.11 3.70 -17.59
N PHE A 123 1.21 3.51 -17.51
CA PHE A 123 2.10 4.17 -16.57
C PHE A 123 3.13 4.97 -17.37
N LYS A 124 3.17 6.29 -17.17
CA LYS A 124 4.08 7.18 -17.89
C LYS A 124 4.66 8.25 -16.98
N ILE A 125 5.98 8.29 -16.85
CA ILE A 125 6.67 9.40 -16.19
C ILE A 125 6.52 10.65 -17.08
N ILE A 126 5.91 11.71 -16.55
CA ILE A 126 5.66 12.97 -17.27
C ILE A 126 6.61 14.09 -16.86
N GLN A 127 7.19 14.00 -15.67
CA GLN A 127 8.12 14.98 -15.16
C GLN A 127 9.15 14.32 -14.25
N SER A 128 10.41 14.69 -14.42
CA SER A 128 11.52 14.28 -13.56
C SER A 128 12.25 15.53 -13.08
N ILE A 129 12.29 15.73 -11.78
CA ILE A 129 12.93 16.87 -11.11
C ILE A 129 14.20 16.34 -10.44
N PRO A 130 15.40 16.81 -10.82
CA PRO A 130 16.64 16.38 -10.17
C PRO A 130 16.60 16.60 -8.66
N HIS A 131 16.99 15.59 -7.88
CA HIS A 131 17.02 15.63 -6.42
C HIS A 131 18.41 15.27 -5.89
N VAL A 132 18.86 15.96 -4.84
CA VAL A 132 20.17 15.73 -4.24
C VAL A 132 20.09 14.50 -3.33
N GLY A 133 20.57 13.36 -3.85
CA GLY A 133 20.47 12.06 -3.21
C GLY A 133 19.04 11.54 -3.10
N GLU A 134 18.84 10.50 -2.29
CA GLU A 134 17.66 9.66 -2.34
C GLU A 134 16.41 10.34 -1.79
N VAL A 135 15.26 10.00 -2.37
CA VAL A 135 13.97 10.54 -1.95
C VAL A 135 13.32 9.55 -0.98
N ASN A 136 13.62 9.67 0.31
CA ASN A 136 13.11 8.75 1.33
C ASN A 136 11.63 8.92 1.59
N ARG A 137 11.13 10.17 1.56
CA ARG A 137 9.71 10.48 1.63
C ARG A 137 9.41 11.77 0.89
N ALA A 138 8.38 11.77 0.06
CA ALA A 138 7.87 12.95 -0.62
C ALA A 138 6.36 13.07 -0.39
N ARG A 139 5.90 14.26 0.03
CA ARG A 139 4.48 14.56 0.23
C ARG A 139 4.14 15.93 -0.32
N TYR A 140 3.03 16.04 -1.05
CA TYR A 140 2.50 17.37 -1.42
C TYR A 140 1.70 17.98 -0.27
N MET A 141 1.62 19.31 -0.25
CA MET A 141 0.77 20.06 0.65
C MET A 141 -0.70 19.95 0.20
N PRO A 142 -1.63 19.44 1.02
CA PRO A 142 -3.02 19.24 0.58
C PRO A 142 -3.72 20.52 0.10
N GLN A 143 -3.41 21.69 0.66
CA GLN A 143 -3.99 22.97 0.25
C GLN A 143 -3.37 23.55 -1.03
N ASN A 144 -2.17 23.09 -1.39
CA ASN A 144 -1.46 23.50 -2.61
C ASN A 144 -0.63 22.31 -3.13
N PRO A 145 -1.23 21.43 -3.95
CA PRO A 145 -0.57 20.22 -4.43
C PRO A 145 0.71 20.46 -5.25
N ASP A 146 0.92 21.67 -5.77
CA ASP A 146 2.14 22.05 -6.48
C ASP A 146 3.35 22.21 -5.54
N LEU A 147 3.11 22.33 -4.23
CA LEU A 147 4.16 22.39 -3.23
C LEU A 147 4.44 20.98 -2.69
N ILE A 148 5.63 20.46 -3.00
CA ILE A 148 6.08 19.14 -2.56
C ILE A 148 7.22 19.30 -1.55
N ALA A 149 7.08 18.65 -0.40
CA ALA A 149 8.13 18.52 0.60
C ALA A 149 8.79 17.15 0.45
N THR A 150 10.11 17.13 0.40
CA THR A 150 10.92 15.90 0.49
C THR A 150 11.67 15.88 1.82
N TRP A 151 11.76 14.71 2.42
CA TRP A 151 12.55 14.47 3.62
C TRP A 151 13.70 13.55 3.32
N ASP A 152 14.87 13.95 3.82
CA ASP A 152 16.12 13.22 3.75
C ASP A 152 16.60 12.98 5.18
N THR A 153 16.69 11.71 5.56
CA THR A 153 17.05 11.27 6.92
C THR A 153 18.55 11.35 7.20
N ARG A 154 19.37 11.81 6.24
CA ARG A 154 20.81 11.97 6.38
C ARG A 154 21.21 13.21 7.19
N ASN A 155 20.26 14.07 7.59
CA ASN A 155 20.52 15.21 8.46
C ASN A 155 20.07 14.92 9.92
N PRO A 156 20.99 14.79 10.88
CA PRO A 156 20.68 14.43 12.27
C PRO A 156 20.10 15.57 13.12
N ASP A 157 19.98 16.78 12.58
CA ASP A 157 19.62 17.97 13.35
C ASP A 157 18.11 18.02 13.69
N THR A 158 17.75 17.42 14.83
CA THR A 158 16.38 17.31 15.37
C THR A 158 16.17 18.21 16.59
N THR A 159 16.56 19.49 16.48
CA THR A 159 16.69 20.42 17.62
C THR A 159 15.39 20.98 18.22
N LYS A 160 14.23 20.31 18.06
CA LYS A 160 12.98 20.69 18.73
C LYS A 160 12.31 19.49 19.42
N ALA A 161 11.92 19.72 20.67
CA ALA A 161 11.37 18.71 21.57
C ALA A 161 9.98 18.20 21.15
N ALA A 162 9.77 16.89 21.32
CA ALA A 162 8.45 16.29 21.38
C ALA A 162 7.68 16.82 22.61
N GLN A 163 6.42 17.22 22.44
CA GLN A 163 5.57 17.74 23.52
C GLN A 163 5.12 16.66 24.52
N ALA A 164 5.19 15.38 24.13
CA ALA A 164 4.89 14.23 24.97
C ALA A 164 5.74 13.03 24.53
N VAL A 165 6.21 12.24 25.50
CA VAL A 165 6.96 10.99 25.27
C VAL A 165 6.18 9.88 25.94
N ILE A 166 5.73 8.91 25.14
CA ILE A 166 4.89 7.81 25.58
C ILE A 166 5.46 6.53 24.99
N GLU A 167 5.57 5.50 25.83
CA GLU A 167 5.92 4.16 25.39
C GLU A 167 4.71 3.55 24.66
N ALA A 168 4.64 3.79 23.35
CA ALA A 168 3.54 3.30 22.52
C ALA A 168 3.74 1.86 22.04
N HIS A 169 4.98 1.39 21.90
CA HIS A 169 5.36 0.09 21.35
C HIS A 169 6.54 -0.51 22.12
N ASN A 170 6.69 -1.84 22.05
CA ASN A 170 7.82 -2.57 22.65
C ASN A 170 9.06 -2.62 21.72
N GLY A 171 9.04 -1.90 20.60
CA GLY A 171 10.10 -1.78 19.59
C GLY A 171 10.08 -0.41 18.91
N GLU A 172 10.94 -0.17 17.92
CA GLU A 172 11.00 1.10 17.19
C GLU A 172 9.66 1.44 16.54
N ILE A 173 9.20 2.69 16.69
CA ILE A 173 8.01 3.18 16.01
C ILE A 173 8.44 3.66 14.63
N ASN A 174 8.00 2.93 13.60
CA ASN A 174 8.38 3.20 12.22
C ASN A 174 7.38 4.12 11.52
N THR A 175 6.12 4.13 11.95
CA THR A 175 5.06 4.86 11.28
C THR A 175 3.94 5.32 12.22
N VAL A 176 3.31 6.44 11.87
CA VAL A 176 2.17 7.03 12.56
C VAL A 176 1.25 7.67 11.52
N ALA A 177 -0.06 7.50 11.70
CA ALA A 177 -1.06 8.12 10.83
C ALA A 177 -2.26 8.62 11.64
N PHE A 178 -2.61 9.90 11.47
CA PHE A 178 -3.81 10.51 12.04
C PHE A 178 -5.02 10.25 11.13
N SER A 179 -6.18 10.02 11.74
CA SER A 179 -7.42 9.90 10.99
C SER A 179 -7.79 11.25 10.34
N PRO A 180 -8.10 11.30 9.04
CA PRO A 180 -8.53 12.54 8.40
C PRO A 180 -9.95 12.95 8.79
N GLN A 181 -10.78 12.03 9.29
CA GLN A 181 -12.18 12.30 9.66
C GLN A 181 -12.38 12.42 11.17
N SER A 182 -11.45 11.92 11.99
CA SER A 182 -11.49 12.06 13.44
C SER A 182 -10.25 12.78 13.96
N GLU A 183 -10.45 13.95 14.54
CA GLU A 183 -9.38 14.76 15.12
C GLU A 183 -8.68 14.09 16.32
N PHE A 184 -9.30 13.07 16.91
CA PHE A 184 -8.81 12.41 18.10
C PHE A 184 -8.13 11.07 17.83
N LEU A 185 -8.34 10.46 16.66
CA LEU A 185 -7.83 9.12 16.39
C LEU A 185 -6.50 9.17 15.64
N LEU A 186 -5.57 8.32 16.09
CA LEU A 186 -4.38 7.98 15.33
C LEU A 186 -4.03 6.52 15.52
N VAL A 187 -3.27 5.98 14.55
CA VAL A 187 -2.66 4.66 14.62
C VAL A 187 -1.15 4.79 14.58
N THR A 188 -0.48 3.93 15.32
CA THR A 188 0.98 3.78 15.32
C THR A 188 1.36 2.35 14.98
N GLY A 189 2.48 2.19 14.28
CA GLY A 189 3.02 0.88 13.90
C GLY A 189 4.53 0.86 14.08
N GLY A 190 5.06 -0.29 14.48
CA GLY A 190 6.48 -0.43 14.80
C GLY A 190 7.08 -1.81 14.52
N ALA A 191 8.30 -1.99 14.99
CA ALA A 191 9.07 -3.23 14.88
C ALA A 191 8.47 -4.38 15.72
N ASP A 192 7.57 -4.09 16.65
CA ASP A 192 6.83 -5.08 17.44
C ASP A 192 5.65 -5.72 16.70
N GLN A 193 5.51 -5.45 15.39
CA GLN A 193 4.53 -6.06 14.46
C GLN A 193 3.07 -5.67 14.73
N ASN A 194 2.82 -4.87 15.76
CA ASN A 194 1.49 -4.48 16.17
C ASN A 194 1.11 -3.11 15.59
N ILE A 195 -0.19 -2.92 15.41
CA ILE A 195 -0.77 -1.59 15.19
C ILE A 195 -1.52 -1.22 16.46
N ASN A 196 -1.14 -0.11 17.09
CA ASN A 196 -1.86 0.41 18.26
C ASN A 196 -2.75 1.58 17.83
N LEU A 197 -4.02 1.53 18.23
CA LEU A 197 -5.01 2.59 18.04
C LEU A 197 -5.07 3.48 19.28
N TRP A 198 -5.07 4.80 19.09
CA TRP A 198 -5.02 5.76 20.20
C TRP A 198 -6.08 6.86 20.08
N ASP A 199 -6.46 7.38 21.24
CA ASP A 199 -7.15 8.66 21.39
C ASP A 199 -6.12 9.71 21.83
N ASN A 200 -5.90 10.76 21.03
CA ASN A 200 -4.92 11.79 21.37
C ASN A 200 -5.29 12.65 22.59
N ARG A 201 -6.55 12.60 23.05
CA ARG A 201 -6.99 13.23 24.30
C ARG A 201 -6.51 12.45 25.52
N ASN A 202 -6.26 11.15 25.34
CA ASN A 202 -5.77 10.26 26.39
C ASN A 202 -4.81 9.21 25.81
N LEU A 203 -3.56 9.62 25.60
CA LEU A 203 -2.51 8.74 25.09
C LEU A 203 -1.92 7.80 26.16
N SER A 204 -2.40 7.82 27.42
CA SER A 204 -1.87 6.93 28.45
C SER A 204 -2.32 5.48 28.30
N ASN A 205 -3.40 5.25 27.55
CA ASN A 205 -3.92 3.92 27.26
C ASN A 205 -4.23 3.82 25.78
N LYS A 206 -3.77 2.76 25.13
CA LYS A 206 -4.23 2.43 23.79
C LYS A 206 -5.70 2.00 23.83
N LEU A 207 -6.46 2.38 22.81
CA LEU A 207 -7.86 1.98 22.65
C LEU A 207 -7.96 0.52 22.22
N HIS A 208 -7.08 0.10 21.30
CA HIS A 208 -7.08 -1.25 20.73
C HIS A 208 -5.69 -1.61 20.18
N CYS A 209 -5.48 -2.91 19.92
CA CYS A 209 -4.25 -3.45 19.34
C CYS A 209 -4.62 -4.40 18.21
N LEU A 210 -4.30 -4.04 16.96
CA LEU A 210 -4.57 -4.87 15.79
C LEU A 210 -3.33 -5.73 15.50
N GLN A 211 -3.56 -7.03 15.31
CA GLN A 211 -2.50 -8.04 15.17
C GLN A 211 -2.80 -8.96 13.98
N SER A 212 -1.88 -9.02 13.03
CA SER A 212 -1.95 -9.93 11.86
C SER A 212 -0.60 -10.00 11.15
N HIS A 213 0.11 -8.88 11.07
CA HIS A 213 1.45 -8.81 10.49
C HIS A 213 2.44 -9.73 11.20
N GLN A 214 3.37 -10.28 10.43
CA GLN A 214 4.37 -11.24 10.89
C GLN A 214 5.79 -10.67 10.91
N ASP A 215 5.94 -9.40 10.52
CA ASP A 215 7.20 -8.65 10.52
C ASP A 215 6.92 -7.16 10.78
N GLU A 216 7.96 -6.37 10.95
CA GLU A 216 7.88 -4.94 11.29
C GLU A 216 6.95 -4.14 10.35
N LEU A 217 6.22 -3.18 10.92
CA LEU A 217 5.44 -2.25 10.12
C LEU A 217 6.31 -1.15 9.53
N ILE A 218 5.97 -0.74 8.31
CA ILE A 218 6.72 0.27 7.54
C ILE A 218 5.89 1.51 7.20
N SER A 219 4.58 1.35 6.99
CA SER A 219 3.70 2.42 6.49
C SER A 219 2.28 2.20 6.97
N LEU A 220 1.59 3.32 7.24
CA LEU A 220 0.18 3.38 7.64
C LEU A 220 -0.47 4.51 6.85
N ALA A 221 -1.66 4.26 6.32
CA ALA A 221 -2.43 5.29 5.63
C ALA A 221 -3.93 5.11 5.87
N TRP A 222 -4.61 6.16 6.30
CA TRP A 222 -6.06 6.17 6.46
C TRP A 222 -6.78 6.36 5.13
N SER A 223 -7.96 5.76 5.01
CA SER A 223 -8.83 6.00 3.86
C SER A 223 -9.36 7.43 3.88
N PRO A 224 -9.31 8.16 2.75
CA PRO A 224 -9.92 9.48 2.65
C PRO A 224 -11.45 9.42 2.56
N PHE A 225 -12.02 8.24 2.25
CA PHE A 225 -13.46 8.06 2.03
C PHE A 225 -14.19 7.38 3.19
N HIS A 226 -13.50 6.50 3.91
CA HIS A 226 -14.10 5.64 4.94
C HIS A 226 -13.47 5.93 6.31
N PRO A 227 -14.22 6.56 7.25
CA PRO A 227 -13.68 7.03 8.53
C PRO A 227 -13.06 5.95 9.42
N THR A 228 -13.49 4.68 9.26
CA THR A 228 -13.05 3.54 10.07
C THR A 228 -11.97 2.70 9.37
N VAL A 229 -11.64 3.02 8.12
CA VAL A 229 -10.78 2.16 7.30
C VAL A 229 -9.40 2.78 7.13
N PHE A 230 -8.38 1.93 7.25
CA PHE A 230 -7.00 2.28 6.96
C PHE A 230 -6.25 1.07 6.41
N CYS A 231 -5.03 1.28 5.94
CA CYS A 231 -4.13 0.21 5.52
C CYS A 231 -2.77 0.29 6.21
N SER A 232 -2.10 -0.85 6.27
CA SER A 232 -0.75 -1.00 6.81
C SER A 232 0.10 -1.82 5.85
N GLY A 233 1.34 -1.39 5.61
CA GLY A 233 2.37 -2.20 4.97
C GLY A 233 3.35 -2.75 5.99
N SER A 234 3.86 -3.96 5.75
CA SER A 234 4.87 -4.61 6.60
C SER A 234 5.99 -5.26 5.78
N SER A 235 7.15 -5.45 6.41
CA SER A 235 8.27 -6.23 5.90
C SER A 235 7.92 -7.71 5.63
N ASP A 236 6.75 -8.18 6.06
CA ASP A 236 6.20 -9.51 5.76
C ASP A 236 5.69 -9.69 4.32
N ARG A 237 5.86 -8.64 3.49
CA ARG A 237 5.42 -8.53 2.08
C ARG A 237 3.92 -8.36 1.90
N ARG A 238 3.17 -8.10 2.97
CA ARG A 238 1.72 -7.91 2.93
C ARG A 238 1.34 -6.45 3.15
N ILE A 239 0.23 -6.09 2.54
CA ILE A 239 -0.48 -4.85 2.87
C ILE A 239 -1.87 -5.25 3.37
N ASN A 240 -2.17 -4.92 4.62
CA ASN A 240 -3.45 -5.23 5.22
C ASN A 240 -4.37 -4.00 5.12
N ILE A 241 -5.65 -4.24 4.85
CA ILE A 241 -6.72 -3.26 5.00
C ILE A 241 -7.51 -3.63 6.25
N TRP A 242 -7.75 -2.63 7.09
CA TRP A 242 -8.43 -2.77 8.37
C TRP A 242 -9.71 -1.96 8.37
N ASP A 243 -10.74 -2.46 9.04
CA ASP A 243 -11.97 -1.72 9.30
C ASP A 243 -12.32 -1.75 10.80
N LEU A 244 -12.16 -0.59 11.44
CA LEU A 244 -12.40 -0.43 12.86
C LEU A 244 -13.85 -0.66 13.27
N SER A 245 -14.84 -0.56 12.36
CA SER A 245 -16.23 -0.85 12.72
C SER A 245 -16.49 -2.32 13.01
N LYS A 246 -15.58 -3.20 12.61
CA LYS A 246 -15.69 -4.64 12.81
C LYS A 246 -15.06 -5.14 14.10
N ILE A 247 -14.42 -4.25 14.86
CA ILE A 247 -13.84 -4.60 16.16
C ILE A 247 -14.94 -5.14 17.07
N GLY A 248 -14.73 -6.35 17.58
CA GLY A 248 -15.67 -7.02 18.48
C GLY A 248 -16.84 -7.70 17.78
N GLU A 249 -16.86 -7.81 16.45
CA GLU A 249 -17.77 -8.71 15.75
C GLU A 249 -17.47 -10.18 16.13
N GLU A 250 -18.51 -10.98 16.31
CA GLU A 250 -18.35 -12.42 16.56
C GLU A 250 -17.93 -13.15 15.28
N GLN A 251 -16.92 -14.01 15.38
CA GLN A 251 -16.43 -14.84 14.28
C GLN A 251 -16.71 -16.32 14.54
N THR A 252 -16.82 -17.09 13.47
CA THR A 252 -16.76 -18.55 13.59
C THR A 252 -15.33 -18.98 13.98
N PRO A 253 -15.14 -20.20 14.54
CA PRO A 253 -13.80 -20.69 14.85
C PRO A 253 -12.88 -20.71 13.63
N ASP A 254 -13.41 -21.05 12.45
CA ASP A 254 -12.63 -21.10 11.21
C ASP A 254 -12.18 -19.69 10.79
N ASP A 255 -13.08 -18.69 10.82
CA ASP A 255 -12.73 -17.29 10.47
C ASP A 255 -11.72 -16.68 11.47
N ALA A 256 -11.80 -17.07 12.74
CA ALA A 256 -10.88 -16.60 13.78
C ALA A 256 -9.45 -17.16 13.61
N GLU A 257 -9.26 -18.26 12.88
CA GLU A 257 -7.93 -18.76 12.50
C GLU A 257 -7.28 -17.91 11.40
N ASP A 258 -8.08 -17.30 10.53
CA ASP A 258 -7.60 -16.45 9.42
C ASP A 258 -7.20 -15.03 9.86
N GLY A 259 -7.80 -14.54 10.94
CA GLY A 259 -7.44 -13.25 11.52
C GLY A 259 -8.55 -12.62 12.36
N PRO A 260 -8.27 -11.47 12.99
CA PRO A 260 -9.26 -10.74 13.76
C PRO A 260 -10.36 -10.17 12.85
N PRO A 261 -11.58 -9.89 13.37
CA PRO A 261 -12.71 -9.47 12.54
C PRO A 261 -12.49 -8.13 11.84
N GLU A 262 -11.64 -7.27 12.40
CA GLU A 262 -11.24 -6.00 11.81
C GLU A 262 -10.25 -6.11 10.65
N LEU A 263 -9.71 -7.29 10.35
CA LEU A 263 -8.87 -7.52 9.18
C LEU A 263 -9.75 -7.77 7.95
N LEU A 264 -9.93 -6.73 7.13
CA LEU A 264 -10.84 -6.76 5.99
C LEU A 264 -10.23 -7.45 4.76
N PHE A 265 -8.96 -7.19 4.47
CA PHE A 265 -8.30 -7.70 3.26
C PHE A 265 -6.79 -7.76 3.42
N ILE A 266 -6.16 -8.77 2.84
CA ILE A 266 -4.70 -8.90 2.75
C ILE A 266 -4.29 -8.83 1.28
N HIS A 267 -3.63 -7.74 0.91
CA HIS A 267 -2.98 -7.64 -0.37
C HIS A 267 -1.64 -8.37 -0.35
N GLY A 268 -1.51 -9.32 -1.27
CA GLY A 268 -0.38 -10.25 -1.35
C GLY A 268 0.33 -10.28 -2.69
N GLY A 269 0.22 -9.19 -3.47
CA GLY A 269 0.80 -9.11 -4.82
C GLY A 269 2.29 -8.81 -4.86
N HIS A 270 2.90 -8.37 -3.75
CA HIS A 270 4.33 -8.06 -3.71
C HIS A 270 5.20 -9.29 -3.39
N THR A 271 6.32 -9.42 -4.10
CA THR A 271 7.33 -10.45 -3.86
C THR A 271 8.49 -9.98 -2.97
N ALA A 272 8.61 -8.67 -2.77
CA ALA A 272 9.53 -8.05 -1.83
C ALA A 272 8.78 -7.20 -0.79
N ARG A 273 9.53 -6.60 0.13
CA ARG A 273 8.99 -5.72 1.17
C ARG A 273 8.38 -4.48 0.50
N PRO A 274 7.11 -4.14 0.77
CA PRO A 274 6.58 -2.84 0.43
C PRO A 274 7.48 -1.75 1.02
N THR A 275 7.48 -0.57 0.41
CA THR A 275 8.22 0.60 0.90
C THR A 275 7.27 1.71 1.32
N ASP A 276 6.17 1.86 0.58
CA ASP A 276 5.14 2.85 0.87
C ASP A 276 3.79 2.43 0.26
N VAL A 277 2.69 2.93 0.84
CA VAL A 277 1.32 2.69 0.38
C VAL A 277 0.51 3.99 0.50
N SER A 278 -0.35 4.26 -0.49
CA SER A 278 -1.21 5.44 -0.51
C SER A 278 -2.59 5.10 -1.04
N TRP A 279 -3.62 5.59 -0.35
CA TRP A 279 -4.98 5.63 -0.87
C TRP A 279 -5.10 6.70 -1.97
N SER A 280 -5.92 6.42 -2.98
CA SER A 280 -6.37 7.45 -3.91
C SER A 280 -7.31 8.40 -3.18
N PRO A 281 -7.12 9.73 -3.29
CA PRO A 281 -8.03 10.72 -2.73
C PRO A 281 -9.25 10.98 -3.62
N THR A 282 -9.27 10.44 -4.84
CA THR A 282 -10.33 10.70 -5.84
C THR A 282 -11.23 9.50 -6.07
N THR A 283 -10.69 8.28 -5.99
CA THR A 283 -11.44 7.05 -6.24
C THR A 283 -11.46 6.16 -5.00
N PRO A 284 -12.65 5.85 -4.43
CA PRO A 284 -12.76 4.91 -3.33
C PRO A 284 -12.10 3.56 -3.65
N TRP A 285 -11.51 2.95 -2.63
CA TRP A 285 -10.88 1.62 -2.71
C TRP A 285 -9.71 1.46 -3.69
N HIS A 286 -9.23 2.54 -4.32
CA HIS A 286 -8.01 2.49 -5.12
C HIS A 286 -6.80 2.78 -4.25
N LEU A 287 -5.80 1.91 -4.33
CA LEU A 287 -4.53 2.05 -3.64
C LEU A 287 -3.38 1.98 -4.65
N VAL A 288 -2.28 2.63 -4.28
CA VAL A 288 -0.98 2.39 -4.88
C VAL A 288 -0.01 1.94 -3.81
N SER A 289 0.84 0.97 -4.14
CA SER A 289 1.87 0.45 -3.26
C SER A 289 3.15 0.20 -4.05
N ALA A 290 4.28 0.54 -3.46
CA ALA A 290 5.60 0.28 -4.02
C ALA A 290 6.35 -0.73 -3.15
N ALA A 291 7.29 -1.47 -3.74
CA ALA A 291 8.13 -2.44 -3.06
C ALA A 291 9.62 -2.31 -3.45
N GLU A 292 10.49 -2.91 -2.63
CA GLU A 292 11.96 -2.87 -2.78
C GLU A 292 12.47 -3.52 -4.08
N ASP A 293 11.69 -4.40 -4.71
CA ASP A 293 12.01 -5.05 -5.99
C ASP A 293 11.62 -4.21 -7.21
N ASN A 294 11.51 -2.89 -7.04
CA ASN A 294 11.12 -1.90 -8.04
C ASN A 294 9.68 -2.04 -8.55
N VAL A 295 8.86 -2.88 -7.92
CA VAL A 295 7.48 -3.09 -8.36
C VAL A 295 6.57 -2.03 -7.73
N ILE A 296 5.79 -1.35 -8.57
CA ILE A 296 4.65 -0.54 -8.15
C ILE A 296 3.36 -1.22 -8.62
N GLN A 297 2.43 -1.40 -7.69
CA GLN A 297 1.12 -1.97 -7.95
C GLN A 297 0.04 -0.95 -7.64
N LEU A 298 -0.87 -0.79 -8.59
CA LEU A 298 -2.13 -0.09 -8.39
C LEU A 298 -3.23 -1.13 -8.34
N TRP A 299 -4.04 -1.09 -7.29
CA TRP A 299 -5.00 -2.15 -7.07
C TRP A 299 -6.24 -1.67 -6.33
N SER A 300 -7.33 -2.41 -6.51
CA SER A 300 -8.57 -2.26 -5.77
C SER A 300 -9.03 -3.64 -5.33
N PRO A 301 -9.32 -3.87 -4.03
CA PRO A 301 -9.95 -5.10 -3.58
C PRO A 301 -11.33 -5.25 -4.25
N ASN A 302 -11.79 -6.49 -4.36
CA ASN A 302 -13.08 -6.79 -4.97
C ASN A 302 -14.22 -6.11 -4.20
N SER A 303 -15.14 -5.48 -4.92
CA SER A 303 -16.26 -4.75 -4.33
C SER A 303 -17.20 -5.59 -3.47
N THR A 304 -17.24 -6.91 -3.67
CA THR A 304 -17.98 -7.84 -2.80
C THR A 304 -17.41 -7.89 -1.38
N ILE A 305 -16.09 -7.75 -1.23
CA ILE A 305 -15.39 -7.73 0.06
C ILE A 305 -15.65 -6.40 0.77
N THR A 306 -15.59 -5.29 0.03
CA THR A 306 -15.63 -3.94 0.61
C THR A 306 -17.04 -3.40 0.88
N LYS A 307 -18.06 -3.88 0.15
CA LYS A 307 -19.46 -3.46 0.35
C LYS A 307 -20.23 -4.36 1.31
N GLY A 308 -19.68 -5.53 1.65
CA GLY A 308 -20.33 -6.55 2.47
C GLY A 308 -21.59 -7.16 1.81
N PRO A 309 -22.22 -8.16 2.45
CA PRO A 309 -23.34 -8.92 1.87
C PRO A 309 -24.59 -8.06 1.59
N ASN A 310 -24.75 -6.92 2.26
CA ASN A 310 -25.91 -6.02 2.09
C ASN A 310 -25.71 -4.95 0.99
N GLY A 311 -24.52 -4.84 0.40
CA GLY A 311 -24.18 -3.83 -0.60
C GLY A 311 -24.22 -4.32 -2.05
N ILE A 312 -24.55 -5.60 -2.26
CA ILE A 312 -24.78 -6.17 -3.59
C ILE A 312 -26.25 -5.91 -3.95
N SER A 313 -26.52 -4.87 -4.74
CA SER A 313 -27.78 -4.79 -5.47
C SER A 313 -27.75 -5.88 -6.54
N ILE A 314 -28.31 -7.06 -6.23
CA ILE A 314 -28.59 -8.06 -7.26
C ILE A 314 -29.58 -7.38 -8.23
N PRO A 315 -29.25 -7.22 -9.53
CA PRO A 315 -30.22 -6.76 -10.50
C PRO A 315 -31.43 -7.70 -10.45
N LEU A 316 -32.64 -7.15 -10.36
CA LEU A 316 -33.89 -7.92 -10.29
C LEU A 316 -34.03 -8.94 -11.43
N ASP A 317 -33.27 -8.75 -12.51
CA ASP A 317 -33.27 -9.54 -13.73
C ASP A 317 -32.48 -10.88 -13.60
N GLU A 318 -31.71 -11.07 -12.52
CA GLU A 318 -30.98 -12.32 -12.22
C GLU A 318 -31.69 -13.21 -11.17
N LEU A 319 -32.91 -12.83 -10.74
CA LEU A 319 -33.71 -13.55 -9.74
C LEU A 319 -34.78 -14.49 -10.34
N GLU A 320 -34.64 -14.93 -11.59
CA GLU A 320 -35.53 -15.93 -12.20
C GLU A 320 -34.85 -17.28 -12.50
#